data_AF-A0A2N3D9A2-F1
#
_entry.id   AF-A0A2N3D9A2-F1
#
_cell.length_a   1.000
_cell.length_b   1.000
_cell.length_c   1.000
_cell.angle_alpha   90.00
_cell.angle_beta   90.00
_cell.angle_gamma   90.00
#
_symmetry.space_group_name_H-M   'P 1'
#
loop_
_entity.id
_entity.type
_entity.pdbx_description
1 polymer ?
#
loop_
_entity_poly.entity_id
_entity_poly.type
_entity_poly.pdbx_seq_one_letter_code
_entity_poly.pdbx_strand_id
1 'polypeptide(L)'
;MMIRLFVLILGGWLLTAAGPPHSVLIFSHTTGFRHASIEPARDAITSAARDKGYRVVASEDPALFDDAATLKRFSAIVLLSTTTKRNDPASEWLTGARRDAMQAYVRGGGGVVGIHGAADSHYHWGWYGQMIGARFARHPAGTPEGTVTRAALDHPAIRDLPESIKLTDEWYWFDDVDPRLRPLLMLDPASIGEQGVNPRSLAWAHGFEGGRVFYTALGHTAAAWRDPQVVSHVMGGIDWAVGRGARPMVVVTDDAKKVEEPPPHGRIGMSTAWRITDGVPGRMMEYRKRALHPGAAIGIHPIDHDEVYAVVSGEGEVTSDGVTALLRPGM
;
A
#
# COMPACT_ATOMS: atom_id res chain seq x y z
N MET A 1 1.36 63.81 -21.59
CA MET A 1 0.85 62.69 -22.44
C MET A 1 1.35 61.39 -21.80
N MET A 2 0.52 60.73 -21.00
CA MET A 2 0.86 59.49 -20.29
C MET A 2 0.51 58.29 -21.17
N ILE A 3 1.46 57.39 -21.43
CA ILE A 3 1.20 56.10 -22.06
C ILE A 3 1.18 55.06 -20.93
N ARG A 4 -0.01 54.55 -20.61
CA ARG A 4 -0.21 53.44 -19.66
C ARG A 4 0.02 52.12 -20.39
N LEU A 5 1.03 51.37 -19.95
CA LEU A 5 1.29 50.00 -20.40
C LEU A 5 0.37 49.04 -19.63
N PHE A 6 -0.60 48.42 -20.32
CA PHE A 6 -1.39 47.32 -19.77
C PHE A 6 -0.64 46.01 -19.99
N VAL A 7 -0.14 45.41 -18.92
CA VAL A 7 0.36 44.03 -18.94
C VAL A 7 -0.84 43.10 -18.74
N LEU A 8 -1.26 42.40 -19.80
CA LEU A 8 -2.23 41.32 -19.72
C LEU A 8 -1.53 40.08 -19.13
N ILE A 9 -1.80 39.75 -17.88
CA ILE A 9 -1.39 38.46 -17.31
C ILE A 9 -2.44 37.43 -17.76
N LEU A 10 -2.15 36.68 -18.83
CA LEU A 10 -2.90 35.47 -19.14
C LEU A 10 -2.59 34.43 -18.07
N GLY A 11 -3.49 34.28 -17.10
CA GLY A 11 -3.50 33.14 -16.19
C GLY A 11 -3.79 31.86 -16.97
N GLY A 12 -2.73 31.17 -17.41
CA GLY A 12 -2.84 29.84 -17.97
C GLY A 12 -3.32 28.87 -16.90
N TRP A 13 -4.60 28.52 -16.93
CA TRP A 13 -5.08 27.33 -16.24
C TRP A 13 -4.43 26.13 -16.92
N LEU A 14 -3.42 25.55 -16.27
CA LEU A 14 -2.96 24.20 -16.57
C LEU A 14 -4.13 23.26 -16.30
N LEU A 15 -4.94 23.02 -17.33
CA LEU A 15 -5.78 21.84 -17.42
C LEU A 15 -4.81 20.65 -17.40
N THR A 16 -4.57 20.10 -16.20
CA THR A 16 -3.98 18.78 -16.09
C THR A 16 -4.95 17.83 -16.78
N ALA A 17 -4.57 17.38 -17.99
CA ALA A 17 -5.28 16.28 -18.62
C ALA A 17 -5.30 15.13 -17.60
N ALA A 18 -6.49 14.76 -17.12
CA ALA A 18 -6.63 13.58 -16.29
C ALA A 18 -6.03 12.42 -17.09
N GLY A 19 -5.01 11.76 -16.53
CA GLY A 19 -4.42 10.58 -17.14
C GLY A 19 -5.50 9.54 -17.47
N PRO A 20 -5.22 8.59 -18.38
CA PRO A 20 -6.21 7.58 -18.74
C PRO A 20 -6.74 6.89 -17.47
N PRO A 21 -8.06 6.63 -17.39
CA PRO A 21 -8.65 6.08 -16.17
C PRO A 21 -8.02 4.73 -15.85
N HIS A 22 -7.66 4.54 -14.57
CA HIS A 22 -7.18 3.26 -14.07
C HIS A 22 -8.20 2.16 -14.44
N SER A 23 -7.72 1.06 -15.02
CA SER A 23 -8.54 -0.09 -15.36
C SER A 23 -8.35 -1.20 -14.33
N VAL A 24 -9.44 -1.79 -13.84
CA VAL A 24 -9.41 -2.89 -12.86
C VAL A 24 -10.07 -4.12 -13.48
N LEU A 25 -9.41 -5.27 -13.37
CA LEU A 25 -9.98 -6.57 -13.71
C LEU A 25 -10.58 -7.21 -12.45
N ILE A 26 -11.88 -7.49 -12.44
CA ILE A 26 -12.51 -8.36 -11.45
C ILE A 26 -12.52 -9.78 -12.03
N PHE A 27 -11.76 -10.67 -11.42
CA PHE A 27 -11.61 -12.06 -11.84
C PHE A 27 -12.19 -12.99 -10.78
N SER A 28 -13.19 -13.80 -11.15
CA SER A 28 -13.96 -14.63 -10.20
C SER A 28 -14.09 -16.11 -10.60
N HIS A 29 -13.13 -16.62 -11.38
CA HIS A 29 -13.12 -18.04 -11.75
C HIS A 29 -12.91 -18.94 -10.52
N THR A 30 -13.65 -20.05 -10.46
CA THR A 30 -13.55 -21.04 -9.39
C THR A 30 -13.56 -22.45 -9.97
N THR A 31 -12.65 -23.29 -9.48
CA THR A 31 -12.67 -24.75 -9.69
C THR A 31 -12.88 -25.51 -8.37
N GLY A 32 -12.87 -24.79 -7.24
CA GLY A 32 -13.27 -25.25 -5.91
C GLY A 32 -14.69 -24.80 -5.55
N PHE A 33 -14.88 -24.33 -4.32
CA PHE A 33 -16.18 -23.83 -3.84
C PHE A 33 -16.58 -22.53 -4.55
N ARG A 34 -17.82 -22.46 -5.06
CA ARG A 34 -18.38 -21.24 -5.66
C ARG A 34 -19.19 -20.49 -4.61
N HIS A 35 -18.67 -19.33 -4.19
CA HIS A 35 -19.34 -18.46 -3.23
C HIS A 35 -20.54 -17.76 -3.87
N ALA A 36 -21.68 -17.74 -3.16
CA ALA A 36 -22.88 -17.02 -3.59
C ALA A 36 -22.74 -15.49 -3.51
N SER A 37 -21.67 -14.99 -2.89
CA SER A 37 -21.36 -13.56 -2.80
C SER A 37 -20.70 -12.97 -4.03
N ILE A 38 -20.17 -13.78 -4.96
CA ILE A 38 -19.39 -13.29 -6.10
C ILE A 38 -20.20 -12.32 -6.96
N GLU A 39 -21.45 -12.63 -7.29
CA GLU A 39 -22.29 -11.75 -8.11
C GLU A 39 -22.62 -10.44 -7.38
N PRO A 40 -23.16 -10.45 -6.13
CA PRO A 40 -23.32 -9.23 -5.33
C PRO A 40 -22.04 -8.40 -5.19
N ALA A 41 -20.90 -9.06 -4.97
CA ALA A 41 -19.62 -8.43 -4.81
C ALA A 41 -19.15 -7.74 -6.08
N ARG A 42 -19.20 -8.45 -7.21
CA ARG A 42 -18.85 -7.91 -8.52
C ARG A 42 -19.67 -6.66 -8.81
N ASP A 43 -20.98 -6.70 -8.56
CA ASP A 43 -21.88 -5.59 -8.86
C ASP A 43 -21.60 -4.39 -7.94
N ALA A 44 -21.42 -4.62 -6.63
CA ALA A 44 -21.08 -3.58 -5.65
C ALA A 44 -19.72 -2.92 -5.94
N ILE A 45 -18.68 -3.73 -6.15
CA ILE A 45 -17.33 -3.24 -6.50
C ILE A 45 -17.38 -2.49 -7.84
N THR A 46 -18.09 -3.01 -8.84
CA THR A 46 -18.20 -2.36 -10.16
C THR A 46 -18.85 -0.99 -10.04
N SER A 47 -19.95 -0.88 -9.28
CA SER A 47 -20.63 0.40 -9.05
C SER A 47 -19.69 1.39 -8.35
N ALA A 48 -19.14 1.00 -7.20
CA ALA A 48 -18.27 1.87 -6.41
C ALA A 48 -16.99 2.26 -7.15
N ALA A 49 -16.43 1.37 -7.97
CA ALA A 49 -15.25 1.66 -8.78
C ALA A 49 -15.57 2.65 -9.91
N ARG A 50 -16.73 2.50 -10.57
CA ARG A 50 -17.17 3.47 -11.60
C ARG A 50 -17.40 4.85 -11.01
N ASP A 51 -17.98 4.95 -9.81
CA ASP A 51 -18.16 6.22 -9.12
C ASP A 51 -16.83 6.91 -8.80
N LYS A 52 -15.76 6.13 -8.60
CA LYS A 52 -14.38 6.63 -8.44
C LYS A 52 -13.63 6.84 -9.77
N GLY A 53 -14.28 6.67 -10.91
CA GLY A 53 -13.72 6.88 -12.25
C GLY A 53 -12.82 5.73 -12.76
N TYR A 54 -12.93 4.53 -12.17
CA TYR A 54 -12.24 3.35 -12.69
C TYR A 54 -12.99 2.77 -13.90
N ARG A 55 -12.24 2.28 -14.87
CA ARG A 55 -12.78 1.35 -15.88
C ARG A 55 -12.76 -0.06 -15.28
N VAL A 56 -13.89 -0.75 -15.31
CA VAL A 56 -14.00 -2.12 -14.76
C VAL A 56 -14.22 -3.12 -15.88
N VAL A 57 -13.46 -4.20 -15.86
CA VAL A 57 -13.67 -5.39 -16.68
C VAL A 57 -13.90 -6.55 -15.72
N ALA A 58 -14.97 -7.32 -15.92
CA ALA A 58 -15.21 -8.54 -15.16
C ALA A 58 -15.03 -9.75 -16.08
N SER A 59 -14.40 -10.81 -15.58
CA SER A 59 -14.20 -12.05 -16.34
C SER A 59 -14.05 -13.25 -15.41
N GLU A 60 -14.39 -14.41 -15.92
CA GLU A 60 -14.11 -15.72 -15.31
C GLU A 60 -13.28 -16.59 -16.24
N ASP A 61 -12.76 -16.05 -17.35
CA ASP A 61 -11.99 -16.79 -18.35
C ASP A 61 -10.48 -16.77 -18.04
N PRO A 62 -9.86 -17.90 -17.66
CA PRO A 62 -8.43 -17.98 -17.39
C PRO A 62 -7.55 -17.62 -18.60
N ALA A 63 -8.08 -17.62 -19.83
CA ALA A 63 -7.34 -17.23 -21.02
C ALA A 63 -6.81 -15.78 -20.97
N LEU A 64 -7.39 -14.92 -20.12
CA LEU A 64 -6.83 -13.59 -19.85
C LEU A 64 -5.41 -13.62 -19.28
N PHE A 65 -5.01 -14.72 -18.64
CA PHE A 65 -3.69 -14.90 -18.08
C PHE A 65 -2.72 -15.56 -19.08
N ASP A 66 -3.14 -15.92 -20.30
CA ASP A 66 -2.24 -16.53 -21.29
C ASP A 66 -1.19 -15.53 -21.81
N ASP A 67 -1.42 -14.22 -21.64
CA ASP A 67 -0.53 -13.16 -22.11
C ASP A 67 -0.35 -12.04 -21.07
N ALA A 68 0.89 -11.81 -20.65
CA ALA A 68 1.25 -10.74 -19.73
C ALA A 68 0.93 -9.34 -20.27
N ALA A 69 0.98 -9.13 -21.60
CA ALA A 69 0.65 -7.83 -22.18
C ALA A 69 -0.84 -7.49 -22.01
N THR A 70 -1.71 -8.50 -22.02
CA THR A 70 -3.13 -8.34 -21.67
C THR A 70 -3.29 -7.88 -20.22
N LEU A 71 -2.57 -8.49 -19.27
CA LEU A 71 -2.65 -8.12 -17.85
C LEU A 71 -2.12 -6.71 -17.57
N LYS A 72 -1.08 -6.25 -18.28
CA LYS A 72 -0.50 -4.89 -18.15
C LYS A 72 -1.49 -3.75 -18.40
N ARG A 73 -2.63 -4.03 -19.04
CA ARG A 73 -3.68 -3.03 -19.27
C ARG A 73 -4.46 -2.68 -18.00
N PHE A 74 -4.36 -3.51 -16.97
CA PHE A 74 -5.02 -3.31 -15.70
C PHE A 74 -4.04 -2.74 -14.67
N SER A 75 -4.48 -1.73 -13.93
CA SER A 75 -3.75 -1.19 -12.78
C SER A 75 -3.86 -2.11 -11.55
N ALA A 76 -4.96 -2.86 -11.44
CA ALA A 76 -5.14 -3.89 -10.43
C ALA A 76 -5.95 -5.08 -10.97
N ILE A 77 -5.64 -6.27 -10.47
CA ILE A 77 -6.45 -7.49 -10.62
C ILE A 77 -7.07 -7.81 -9.27
N VAL A 78 -8.39 -7.84 -9.21
CA VAL A 78 -9.18 -8.28 -8.07
C VAL A 78 -9.50 -9.76 -8.24
N LEU A 79 -8.89 -10.60 -7.42
CA LEU A 79 -9.21 -12.02 -7.30
C LEU A 79 -10.40 -12.14 -6.34
N LEU A 80 -11.60 -12.15 -6.91
CA LEU A 80 -12.86 -12.10 -6.18
C LEU A 80 -13.32 -13.52 -5.85
N SER A 81 -13.02 -13.97 -4.64
CA SER A 81 -13.41 -15.28 -4.12
C SER A 81 -13.12 -16.44 -5.07
N THR A 82 -12.02 -16.34 -5.83
CA THR A 82 -11.51 -17.41 -6.69
C THR A 82 -11.10 -18.59 -5.82
N THR A 83 -11.40 -19.82 -6.22
CA THR A 83 -11.04 -21.02 -5.44
C THR A 83 -10.47 -22.11 -6.32
N THR A 84 -9.64 -22.97 -5.72
CA THR A 84 -9.17 -24.24 -6.29
C THR A 84 -9.33 -25.34 -5.26
N LYS A 85 -9.33 -26.61 -5.67
CA LYS A 85 -9.41 -27.73 -4.74
C LYS A 85 -8.04 -28.02 -4.12
N ARG A 86 -7.92 -27.89 -2.79
CA ARG A 86 -6.68 -28.16 -2.04
C ARG A 86 -5.97 -29.46 -2.41
N ASN A 87 -6.73 -30.54 -2.50
CA ASN A 87 -6.18 -31.90 -2.70
C ASN A 87 -6.15 -32.32 -4.18
N ASP A 88 -6.34 -31.38 -5.11
CA ASP A 88 -6.36 -31.66 -6.55
C ASP A 88 -5.61 -30.55 -7.31
N PRO A 89 -4.30 -30.73 -7.56
CA PRO A 89 -3.49 -29.75 -8.31
C PRO A 89 -4.01 -29.46 -9.72
N ALA A 90 -4.74 -30.40 -10.34
CA ALA A 90 -5.30 -30.22 -11.68
C ALA A 90 -6.46 -29.21 -11.70
N SER A 91 -7.02 -28.88 -10.53
CA SER A 91 -8.01 -27.81 -10.40
C SER A 91 -7.40 -26.41 -10.54
N GLU A 92 -6.08 -26.25 -10.47
CA GLU A 92 -5.45 -24.94 -10.62
C GLU A 92 -5.55 -24.41 -12.05
N TRP A 93 -6.01 -23.16 -12.19
CA TRP A 93 -6.19 -22.48 -13.48
C TRP A 93 -5.05 -21.52 -13.86
N LEU A 94 -4.26 -21.00 -12.89
CA LEU A 94 -2.94 -20.42 -13.09
C LEU A 94 -1.87 -21.53 -13.14
N THR A 95 -1.61 -22.01 -14.35
CA THR A 95 -0.61 -23.06 -14.65
C THR A 95 0.24 -22.66 -15.86
N GLY A 96 1.43 -23.24 -15.97
CA GLY A 96 2.36 -22.97 -17.08
C GLY A 96 2.57 -21.48 -17.35
N ALA A 97 2.39 -21.07 -18.61
CA ALA A 97 2.55 -19.67 -19.05
C ALA A 97 1.68 -18.66 -18.28
N ARG A 98 0.54 -19.08 -17.71
CA ARG A 98 -0.32 -18.19 -16.90
C ARG A 98 0.33 -17.80 -15.58
N ARG A 99 1.13 -18.70 -14.99
CA ARG A 99 1.94 -18.37 -13.80
C ARG A 99 2.99 -17.33 -14.16
N ASP A 100 3.68 -17.52 -15.29
CA ASP A 100 4.70 -16.57 -15.77
C ASP A 100 4.09 -15.19 -16.06
N ALA A 101 2.91 -15.15 -16.67
CA ALA A 101 2.20 -13.90 -16.95
C ALA A 101 1.80 -13.16 -15.67
N MET A 102 1.25 -13.87 -14.67
CA MET A 102 0.90 -13.29 -13.37
C MET A 102 2.15 -12.78 -12.63
N GLN A 103 3.25 -13.54 -12.64
CA GLN A 103 4.52 -13.11 -12.05
C GLN A 103 5.08 -11.86 -12.75
N ALA A 104 5.08 -11.83 -14.08
CA ALA A 104 5.53 -10.69 -14.85
C ALA A 104 4.65 -9.44 -14.63
N TYR A 105 3.34 -9.62 -14.47
CA TYR A 105 2.42 -8.55 -14.12
C TYR A 105 2.75 -7.92 -12.76
N VAL A 106 2.92 -8.75 -11.72
CA VAL A 106 3.28 -8.28 -10.38
C VAL A 106 4.65 -7.62 -10.37
N ARG A 107 5.66 -8.24 -10.99
CA ARG A 107 7.02 -7.68 -11.14
C ARG A 107 7.06 -6.36 -11.92
N GLY A 108 6.10 -6.16 -12.80
CA GLY A 108 5.88 -4.91 -13.53
C GLY A 108 5.23 -3.80 -12.70
N GLY A 109 4.97 -4.01 -11.41
CA GLY A 109 4.32 -3.04 -10.52
C GLY A 109 2.80 -3.12 -10.48
N GLY A 110 2.23 -4.20 -11.04
CA GLY A 110 0.78 -4.46 -11.03
C GLY A 110 0.22 -4.64 -9.63
N GLY A 111 -0.99 -4.13 -9.39
CA GLY A 111 -1.72 -4.32 -8.14
C GLY A 111 -2.50 -5.64 -8.11
N VAL A 112 -2.59 -6.28 -6.95
CA VAL A 112 -3.43 -7.46 -6.71
C VAL A 112 -4.30 -7.21 -5.48
N VAL A 113 -5.57 -7.55 -5.59
CA VAL A 113 -6.54 -7.51 -4.48
C VAL A 113 -7.14 -8.89 -4.33
N GLY A 114 -6.78 -9.61 -3.26
CA GLY A 114 -7.40 -10.89 -2.92
C GLY A 114 -8.59 -10.68 -1.98
N ILE A 115 -9.73 -11.30 -2.31
CA ILE A 115 -10.94 -11.22 -1.49
C ILE A 115 -11.38 -12.63 -1.13
N HIS A 116 -11.58 -12.85 0.17
CA HIS A 116 -12.12 -14.06 0.79
C HIS A 116 -11.53 -15.36 0.22
N GLY A 117 -12.26 -16.04 -0.66
CA GLY A 117 -11.84 -17.30 -1.28
C GLY A 117 -10.50 -17.23 -2.02
N ALA A 118 -9.99 -16.03 -2.37
CA ALA A 118 -8.67 -15.89 -3.00
C ALA A 118 -7.52 -16.58 -2.24
N ALA A 119 -7.61 -16.72 -0.91
CA ALA A 119 -6.64 -17.49 -0.12
C ALA A 119 -6.87 -19.02 -0.15
N ASP A 120 -8.03 -19.48 -0.62
CA ASP A 120 -8.42 -20.87 -0.91
C ASP A 120 -8.10 -21.25 -2.37
N SER A 121 -6.95 -20.80 -2.88
CA SER A 121 -6.52 -21.01 -4.25
C SER A 121 -5.04 -21.35 -4.37
N HIS A 122 -4.68 -22.10 -5.41
CA HIS A 122 -3.32 -22.38 -5.85
C HIS A 122 -2.40 -22.94 -4.76
N TYR A 123 -2.90 -23.96 -4.05
CA TYR A 123 -2.21 -24.63 -2.95
C TYR A 123 -0.85 -25.24 -3.34
N HIS A 124 -0.70 -25.64 -4.61
CA HIS A 124 0.52 -26.27 -5.15
C HIS A 124 1.43 -25.27 -5.86
N TRP A 125 1.19 -23.98 -5.64
CA TRP A 125 2.04 -22.90 -6.13
C TRP A 125 2.55 -22.04 -4.97
N GLY A 126 3.78 -22.32 -4.53
CA GLY A 126 4.43 -21.63 -3.42
C GLY A 126 4.38 -20.10 -3.54
N TRP A 127 4.68 -19.60 -4.75
CA TRP A 127 4.70 -18.17 -5.07
C TRP A 127 3.33 -17.48 -4.88
N TYR A 128 2.22 -18.14 -5.23
CA TYR A 128 0.89 -17.57 -5.03
C TYR A 128 0.56 -17.38 -3.55
N GLY A 129 0.87 -18.39 -2.73
CA GLY A 129 0.68 -18.29 -1.28
C GLY A 129 1.53 -17.18 -0.66
N GLN A 130 2.76 -16.96 -1.14
CA GLN A 130 3.59 -15.84 -0.70
C GLN A 130 3.05 -14.48 -1.17
N MET A 131 2.51 -14.41 -2.39
CA MET A 131 1.89 -13.19 -2.92
C MET A 131 0.66 -12.80 -2.09
N ILE A 132 -0.28 -13.72 -1.88
CA ILE A 132 -1.45 -13.50 -1.03
C ILE A 132 -1.04 -13.27 0.42
N GLY A 133 0.04 -13.92 0.87
CA GLY A 133 0.64 -13.78 2.19
C GLY A 133 0.15 -14.80 3.23
N ALA A 134 -0.82 -15.63 2.85
CA ALA A 134 -1.33 -16.73 3.66
C ALA A 134 -2.13 -17.72 2.79
N ARG A 135 -2.46 -18.89 3.33
CA ARG A 135 -3.38 -19.86 2.72
C ARG A 135 -4.56 -20.11 3.65
N PHE A 136 -5.77 -20.26 3.12
CA PHE A 136 -6.92 -20.70 3.93
C PHE A 136 -6.54 -21.98 4.70
N ALA A 137 -7.09 -22.18 5.90
CA ALA A 137 -6.88 -23.39 6.70
C ALA A 137 -8.20 -23.99 7.17
N ARG A 138 -9.03 -23.16 7.81
CA ARG A 138 -10.36 -23.52 8.30
C ARG A 138 -11.22 -22.28 8.54
N HIS A 139 -12.50 -22.51 8.80
CA HIS A 139 -13.42 -21.52 9.37
C HIS A 139 -14.33 -22.22 10.42
N PRO A 140 -14.94 -21.49 11.35
CA PRO A 140 -15.96 -22.01 12.25
C PRO A 140 -17.27 -22.27 11.49
N ALA A 141 -18.23 -22.94 12.12
CA ALA A 141 -19.51 -23.23 11.48
C ALA A 141 -20.34 -21.95 11.25
N GLY A 142 -20.86 -21.80 10.04
CA GLY A 142 -21.75 -20.72 9.66
C GLY A 142 -21.05 -19.36 9.57
N THR A 143 -21.85 -18.29 9.67
CA THR A 143 -21.38 -16.90 9.54
C THR A 143 -21.76 -16.11 10.78
N PRO A 144 -21.13 -16.35 11.96
CA PRO A 144 -21.51 -15.67 13.18
C PRO A 144 -21.14 -14.18 13.13
N GLU A 145 -21.85 -13.36 13.91
CA GLU A 145 -21.41 -11.97 14.16
C GLU A 145 -20.11 -11.98 14.96
N GLY A 146 -19.09 -11.28 14.46
CA GLY A 146 -17.79 -11.14 15.08
C GLY A 146 -17.41 -9.67 15.28
N THR A 147 -16.66 -9.40 16.34
CA THR A 147 -16.05 -8.10 16.61
C THR A 147 -14.72 -8.01 15.88
N VAL A 148 -14.60 -7.02 14.99
CA VAL A 148 -13.40 -6.72 14.21
C VAL A 148 -12.84 -5.38 14.64
N THR A 149 -11.54 -5.32 14.90
CA THR A 149 -10.83 -4.08 15.22
C THR A 149 -9.91 -3.68 14.07
N ARG A 150 -9.82 -2.38 13.79
CA ARG A 150 -8.85 -1.86 12.83
C ARG A 150 -7.54 -1.49 13.50
N ALA A 151 -6.43 -1.62 12.77
CA ALA A 151 -5.13 -1.17 13.24
C ALA A 151 -5.06 0.37 13.36
N ALA A 152 -4.18 0.85 14.23
CA ALA A 152 -3.80 2.27 14.33
C ALA A 152 -2.82 2.66 13.21
N LEU A 153 -3.21 2.41 11.95
CA LEU A 153 -2.43 2.69 10.75
C LEU A 153 -3.23 3.61 9.82
N ASP A 154 -2.55 4.55 9.16
CA ASP A 154 -3.14 5.31 8.05
C ASP A 154 -3.06 4.48 6.76
N HIS A 155 -4.11 3.73 6.47
CA HIS A 155 -4.24 2.94 5.25
C HIS A 155 -5.63 3.15 4.63
N PRO A 156 -5.74 3.39 3.30
CA PRO A 156 -7.02 3.70 2.66
C PRO A 156 -8.13 2.67 2.93
N ALA A 157 -7.78 1.38 3.00
CA ALA A 157 -8.73 0.30 3.30
C ALA A 157 -9.36 0.36 4.69
N ILE A 158 -8.80 1.08 5.67
CA ILE A 158 -9.35 1.11 7.04
C ILE A 158 -9.63 2.52 7.55
N ARG A 159 -9.36 3.54 6.73
CA ARG A 159 -9.44 4.95 7.13
C ARG A 159 -10.85 5.36 7.57
N ASP A 160 -11.86 4.85 6.87
CA ASP A 160 -13.26 5.20 7.10
C ASP A 160 -13.98 4.22 8.03
N LEU A 161 -13.26 3.21 8.56
CA LEU A 161 -13.81 2.24 9.50
C LEU A 161 -13.74 2.78 10.94
N PRO A 162 -14.74 2.49 11.79
CA PRO A 162 -14.62 2.75 13.22
C PRO A 162 -13.49 1.89 13.82
N GLU A 163 -13.03 2.23 15.01
CA GLU A 163 -11.99 1.48 15.71
C GLU A 163 -12.37 0.01 15.93
N SER A 164 -13.65 -0.22 16.26
CA SER A 164 -14.26 -1.54 16.43
C SER A 164 -15.59 -1.57 15.69
N ILE A 165 -15.86 -2.67 14.99
CA ILE A 165 -17.06 -2.91 14.20
C ILE A 165 -17.55 -4.35 14.40
N LYS A 166 -18.86 -4.53 14.44
CA LYS A 166 -19.49 -5.85 14.40
C LYS A 166 -19.89 -6.18 12.98
N LEU A 167 -19.43 -7.32 12.48
CA LEU A 167 -19.70 -7.79 11.13
C LEU A 167 -20.21 -9.23 11.18
N THR A 168 -21.05 -9.63 10.25
CA THR A 168 -21.53 -11.02 10.10
C THR A 168 -20.90 -11.62 8.85
N ASP A 169 -19.99 -12.58 9.03
CA ASP A 169 -19.25 -13.17 7.91
C ASP A 169 -18.71 -14.57 8.24
N GLU A 170 -18.09 -15.23 7.27
CA GLU A 170 -17.32 -16.46 7.49
C GLU A 170 -15.86 -16.12 7.83
N TRP A 171 -15.39 -16.59 8.98
CA TRP A 171 -14.11 -16.18 9.56
C TRP A 171 -12.98 -17.16 9.22
N TYR A 172 -11.98 -16.71 8.46
CA TYR A 172 -10.87 -17.58 8.06
C TYR A 172 -9.74 -17.63 9.09
N TRP A 173 -9.25 -18.85 9.30
CA TRP A 173 -7.94 -19.16 9.83
C TRP A 173 -7.03 -19.48 8.65
N PHE A 174 -5.74 -19.22 8.86
CA PHE A 174 -4.76 -19.33 7.81
C PHE A 174 -3.55 -20.19 8.21
N ASP A 175 -3.05 -20.94 7.23
CA ASP A 175 -1.74 -21.58 7.23
C ASP A 175 -0.72 -20.65 6.55
N ASP A 176 0.57 -20.88 6.81
CA ASP A 176 1.70 -20.19 6.15
C ASP A 176 1.61 -18.65 6.14
N VAL A 177 1.04 -18.05 7.19
CA VAL A 177 0.96 -16.59 7.32
C VAL A 177 2.37 -16.02 7.36
N ASP A 178 2.68 -15.10 6.44
CA ASP A 178 3.97 -14.41 6.44
C ASP A 178 4.08 -13.55 7.71
N PRO A 179 5.06 -13.82 8.60
CA PRO A 179 5.18 -13.14 9.89
C PRO A 179 5.55 -11.66 9.77
N ARG A 180 5.92 -11.18 8.58
CA ARG A 180 6.23 -9.77 8.31
C ARG A 180 4.99 -8.95 7.97
N LEU A 181 3.85 -9.60 7.71
CA LEU A 181 2.61 -8.91 7.42
C LEU A 181 2.17 -8.09 8.63
N ARG A 182 1.78 -6.83 8.35
CA ARG A 182 1.13 -5.97 9.34
C ARG A 182 -0.37 -6.03 9.12
N PRO A 183 -1.15 -6.57 10.07
CA PRO A 183 -2.59 -6.65 9.93
C PRO A 183 -3.22 -5.26 9.89
N LEU A 184 -4.22 -5.11 9.02
CA LEU A 184 -5.09 -3.94 8.93
C LEU A 184 -6.38 -4.14 9.74
N LEU A 185 -6.91 -5.37 9.73
CA LEU A 185 -8.09 -5.78 10.49
C LEU A 185 -7.79 -7.06 11.28
N MET A 186 -8.29 -7.12 12.51
CA MET A 186 -8.18 -8.26 13.41
C MET A 186 -9.56 -8.68 13.91
N LEU A 187 -9.87 -9.96 13.83
CA LEU A 187 -11.01 -10.58 14.51
C LEU A 187 -10.66 -10.85 15.97
N ASP A 188 -11.60 -10.57 16.86
CA ASP A 188 -11.64 -11.13 18.22
C ASP A 188 -12.37 -12.49 18.21
N PRO A 189 -11.67 -13.64 18.32
CA PRO A 189 -12.30 -14.94 18.26
C PRO A 189 -13.24 -15.22 19.44
N ALA A 190 -13.05 -14.56 20.59
CA ALA A 190 -13.94 -14.72 21.73
C ALA A 190 -15.36 -14.24 21.39
N SER A 191 -15.49 -13.23 20.53
CA SER A 191 -16.78 -12.69 20.07
C SER A 191 -17.61 -13.70 19.26
N ILE A 192 -16.98 -14.73 18.69
CA ILE A 192 -17.65 -15.79 17.93
C ILE A 192 -17.66 -17.15 18.67
N GLY A 193 -17.33 -17.14 19.96
CA GLY A 193 -17.33 -18.34 20.80
C GLY A 193 -16.01 -19.13 20.84
N GLU A 194 -14.94 -18.67 20.18
CA GLU A 194 -13.61 -19.28 20.27
C GLU A 194 -12.80 -18.65 21.42
N GLN A 195 -13.18 -18.95 22.66
CA GLN A 195 -12.54 -18.44 23.88
C GLN A 195 -11.07 -18.87 24.01
N GLY A 196 -10.22 -17.97 24.50
CA GLY A 196 -8.79 -18.24 24.73
C GLY A 196 -7.94 -18.32 23.45
N VAL A 197 -8.51 -17.99 22.29
CA VAL A 197 -7.80 -17.94 21.01
C VAL A 197 -7.31 -16.51 20.75
N ASN A 198 -6.03 -16.37 20.41
CA ASN A 198 -5.44 -15.08 20.06
C ASN A 198 -6.14 -14.44 18.85
N PRO A 199 -6.22 -13.09 18.79
CA PRO A 199 -6.75 -12.35 17.67
C PRO A 199 -6.22 -12.83 16.31
N ARG A 200 -7.10 -12.85 15.31
CA ARG A 200 -6.77 -13.37 13.97
C ARG A 200 -6.81 -12.27 12.92
N SER A 201 -5.75 -12.18 12.12
CA SER A 201 -5.68 -11.21 11.03
C SER A 201 -6.68 -11.55 9.94
N LEU A 202 -7.47 -10.54 9.57
CA LEU A 202 -8.47 -10.67 8.49
C LEU A 202 -8.05 -9.93 7.24
N ALA A 203 -7.27 -8.86 7.35
CA ALA A 203 -6.83 -8.09 6.18
C ALA A 203 -5.40 -7.59 6.36
N TRP A 204 -4.67 -7.45 5.26
CA TRP A 204 -3.30 -6.92 5.24
C TRP A 204 -2.96 -6.34 3.87
N ALA A 205 -1.90 -5.55 3.82
CA ALA A 205 -1.36 -4.99 2.59
C ALA A 205 0.18 -5.02 2.64
N HIS A 206 0.81 -5.39 1.52
CA HIS A 206 2.27 -5.47 1.42
C HIS A 206 2.78 -5.32 0.00
N GLY A 207 4.03 -4.89 -0.15
CA GLY A 207 4.74 -4.95 -1.42
C GLY A 207 5.23 -6.37 -1.68
N PHE A 208 5.07 -6.86 -2.91
CA PHE A 208 5.51 -8.20 -3.27
C PHE A 208 6.15 -8.20 -4.67
N GLU A 209 7.43 -8.52 -4.74
CA GLU A 209 8.24 -8.52 -5.98
C GLU A 209 8.09 -7.26 -6.86
N GLY A 210 7.84 -6.09 -6.27
CA GLY A 210 7.64 -4.82 -7.00
C GLY A 210 6.17 -4.42 -7.20
N GLY A 211 5.24 -5.36 -7.04
CA GLY A 211 3.80 -5.10 -7.04
C GLY A 211 3.27 -4.73 -5.66
N ARG A 212 1.98 -4.41 -5.60
CA ARG A 212 1.24 -4.10 -4.37
C ARG A 212 0.11 -5.11 -4.20
N VAL A 213 0.10 -5.84 -3.08
CA VAL A 213 -0.93 -6.84 -2.78
C VAL A 213 -1.71 -6.43 -1.54
N PHE A 214 -3.02 -6.33 -1.68
CA PHE A 214 -3.96 -6.20 -0.57
C PHE A 214 -4.80 -7.48 -0.49
N TYR A 215 -5.05 -7.95 0.72
CA TYR A 215 -5.94 -9.08 0.95
C TYR A 215 -6.93 -8.75 2.06
N THR A 216 -8.16 -9.24 1.92
CA THR A 216 -9.17 -9.27 2.98
C THR A 216 -9.92 -10.60 2.98
N ALA A 217 -10.11 -11.17 4.16
CA ALA A 217 -10.89 -12.38 4.41
C ALA A 217 -12.40 -12.11 4.42
N LEU A 218 -12.80 -10.83 4.45
CA LEU A 218 -14.21 -10.44 4.43
C LEU A 218 -14.84 -10.68 3.05
N GLY A 219 -16.17 -10.82 3.02
CA GLY A 219 -16.98 -10.88 1.81
C GLY A 219 -17.55 -12.26 1.47
N HIS A 220 -17.64 -13.19 2.42
CA HIS A 220 -18.28 -14.49 2.22
C HIS A 220 -19.78 -14.33 1.95
N THR A 221 -20.46 -13.52 2.76
CA THR A 221 -21.91 -13.39 2.68
C THR A 221 -22.31 -12.45 1.54
N ALA A 222 -23.42 -12.76 0.86
CA ALA A 222 -24.01 -11.83 -0.10
C ALA A 222 -24.46 -10.51 0.57
N ALA A 223 -24.82 -10.56 1.85
CA ALA A 223 -25.27 -9.40 2.63
C ALA A 223 -24.14 -8.41 2.91
N ALA A 224 -22.89 -8.89 3.10
CA ALA A 224 -21.73 -8.03 3.32
C ALA A 224 -21.57 -6.97 2.21
N TRP A 225 -21.93 -7.30 0.97
CA TRP A 225 -21.83 -6.39 -0.18
C TRP A 225 -22.91 -5.31 -0.26
N ARG A 226 -23.86 -5.31 0.69
CA ARG A 226 -24.80 -4.21 0.93
C ARG A 226 -24.32 -3.27 2.05
N ASP A 227 -23.31 -3.68 2.81
CA ASP A 227 -22.74 -2.87 3.88
C ASP A 227 -21.74 -1.86 3.29
N PRO A 228 -21.99 -0.54 3.41
CA PRO A 228 -21.07 0.48 2.90
C PRO A 228 -19.68 0.42 3.54
N GLN A 229 -19.54 -0.13 4.75
CA GLN A 229 -18.26 -0.27 5.43
C GLN A 229 -17.39 -1.33 4.76
N VAL A 230 -17.98 -2.48 4.38
CA VAL A 230 -17.28 -3.54 3.63
C VAL A 230 -16.90 -3.06 2.23
N VAL A 231 -17.82 -2.38 1.54
CA VAL A 231 -17.55 -1.83 0.20
C VAL A 231 -16.44 -0.77 0.26
N SER A 232 -16.47 0.13 1.24
CA SER A 232 -15.42 1.14 1.43
C SER A 232 -14.07 0.50 1.72
N HIS A 233 -14.03 -0.52 2.59
CA HIS A 233 -12.81 -1.27 2.91
C HIS A 233 -12.15 -1.87 1.66
N VAL A 234 -12.93 -2.56 0.83
CA VAL A 234 -12.45 -3.17 -0.41
C VAL A 234 -12.01 -2.10 -1.41
N MET A 235 -12.77 -1.03 -1.56
CA MET A 235 -12.40 0.06 -2.47
C MET A 235 -11.14 0.80 -2.02
N GLY A 236 -10.89 0.95 -0.71
CA GLY A 236 -9.63 1.47 -0.20
C GLY A 236 -8.46 0.51 -0.45
N GLY A 237 -8.69 -0.80 -0.40
CA GLY A 237 -7.72 -1.81 -0.83
C GLY A 237 -7.37 -1.71 -2.32
N ILE A 238 -8.38 -1.51 -3.18
CA ILE A 238 -8.20 -1.26 -4.61
C ILE A 238 -7.43 0.03 -4.85
N ASP A 239 -7.80 1.14 -4.20
CA ASP A 239 -7.11 2.43 -4.31
C ASP A 239 -5.62 2.27 -3.98
N TRP A 240 -5.30 1.59 -2.88
CA TRP A 240 -3.92 1.32 -2.50
C TRP A 240 -3.18 0.43 -3.53
N ALA A 241 -3.81 -0.65 -4.00
CA ALA A 241 -3.21 -1.57 -4.97
C ALA A 241 -2.89 -0.87 -6.31
N VAL A 242 -3.75 0.04 -6.80
CA VAL A 242 -3.47 0.83 -8.01
C VAL A 242 -2.47 1.98 -7.78
N GLY A 243 -2.09 2.24 -6.53
CA GLY A 243 -1.19 3.33 -6.15
C GLY A 243 -1.87 4.69 -5.96
N ARG A 244 -3.21 4.71 -5.89
CA ARG A 244 -4.01 5.92 -5.66
C ARG A 244 -4.06 6.21 -4.16
N GLY A 245 -3.72 7.43 -3.78
CA GLY A 245 -3.61 7.82 -2.37
C GLY A 245 -2.30 7.40 -1.69
N ALA A 246 -1.36 6.78 -2.43
CA ALA A 246 0.04 6.78 -2.01
C ALA A 246 0.53 8.23 -2.00
N ARG A 247 1.22 8.65 -0.92
CA ARG A 247 1.89 9.96 -0.93
C ARG A 247 2.82 9.97 -2.15
N PRO A 248 2.78 11.01 -3.00
CA PRO A 248 3.61 11.05 -4.18
C PRO A 248 5.07 10.86 -3.78
N MET A 249 5.77 9.90 -4.41
CA MET A 249 7.22 9.89 -4.33
C MET A 249 7.71 11.20 -4.94
N VAL A 250 8.37 12.03 -4.13
CA VAL A 250 9.04 13.22 -4.62
C VAL A 250 10.45 12.81 -4.99
N VAL A 251 10.74 12.75 -6.29
CA VAL A 251 12.14 12.70 -6.75
C VAL A 251 12.69 14.10 -6.58
N VAL A 252 13.63 14.24 -5.64
CA VAL A 252 14.31 15.50 -5.39
C VAL A 252 15.64 15.46 -6.12
N THR A 253 15.80 16.31 -7.14
CA THR A 253 17.12 16.54 -7.74
C THR A 253 17.91 17.48 -6.82
N ASP A 254 19.09 17.06 -6.38
CA ASP A 254 19.96 17.80 -5.46
C ASP A 254 20.11 19.28 -5.87
N ASP A 255 20.40 19.54 -7.15
CA ASP A 255 20.64 20.91 -7.64
C ASP A 255 19.43 21.84 -7.47
N ALA A 256 18.20 21.31 -7.54
CA ALA A 256 16.98 22.09 -7.37
C ALA A 256 16.68 22.46 -5.90
N LYS A 257 17.38 21.86 -4.94
CA LYS A 257 17.24 22.12 -3.50
C LYS A 257 18.51 22.70 -2.86
N LYS A 258 19.49 23.05 -3.68
CA LYS A 258 20.72 23.70 -3.25
C LYS A 258 20.43 25.15 -2.86
N VAL A 259 20.75 25.52 -1.64
CA VAL A 259 20.60 26.88 -1.11
C VAL A 259 21.86 27.25 -0.34
N GLU A 260 22.34 28.49 -0.51
CA GLU A 260 23.38 29.05 0.33
C GLU A 260 22.75 29.66 1.59
N GLU A 261 23.15 29.15 2.75
CA GLU A 261 22.62 29.61 4.04
C GLU A 261 23.62 29.38 5.17
N PRO A 262 23.53 30.17 6.27
CA PRO A 262 24.31 29.89 7.46
C PRO A 262 24.01 28.49 8.02
N PRO A 263 25.00 27.79 8.60
CA PRO A 263 24.75 26.54 9.30
C PRO A 263 23.75 26.73 10.48
N PRO A 264 23.05 25.65 10.90
CA PRO A 264 22.21 25.69 12.09
C PRO A 264 23.06 25.96 13.33
N HIS A 265 22.41 26.42 14.40
CA HIS A 265 22.96 26.77 15.71
C HIS A 265 24.11 27.81 15.64
N GLY A 266 23.94 28.97 16.28
CA GLY A 266 24.94 30.05 16.25
C GLY A 266 25.18 30.76 14.90
N ARG A 267 24.78 30.18 13.75
CA ARG A 267 24.85 30.79 12.40
C ARG A 267 26.26 31.26 12.02
N ILE A 268 27.27 30.43 12.29
CA ILE A 268 28.69 30.79 12.15
C ILE A 268 29.15 30.47 10.72
N GLY A 269 29.48 31.51 9.95
CA GLY A 269 29.92 31.40 8.56
C GLY A 269 28.80 31.04 7.59
N MET A 270 29.16 30.38 6.49
CA MET A 270 28.24 30.02 5.41
C MET A 270 28.33 28.54 5.06
N SER A 271 27.28 28.01 4.43
CA SER A 271 27.27 26.65 3.95
C SER A 271 26.36 26.48 2.75
N THR A 272 26.69 25.49 1.94
CA THR A 272 25.79 25.00 0.90
C THR A 272 24.91 23.92 1.51
N ALA A 273 23.60 24.15 1.57
CA ALA A 273 22.61 23.22 2.07
C ALA A 273 21.80 22.60 0.93
N TRP A 274 21.50 21.31 1.03
CA TRP A 274 20.52 20.63 0.21
C TRP A 274 19.30 20.30 1.06
N ARG A 275 18.24 21.09 0.86
CA ARG A 275 16.97 21.05 1.60
C ARG A 275 16.04 19.97 1.03
N ILE A 276 16.46 18.72 1.19
CA ILE A 276 15.87 17.55 0.49
C ILE A 276 14.39 17.38 0.85
N THR A 277 14.02 17.51 2.13
CA THR A 277 12.66 17.26 2.60
C THR A 277 11.77 18.49 2.75
N ASP A 278 12.25 19.71 2.49
CA ASP A 278 11.52 20.96 2.79
C ASP A 278 10.12 21.03 2.14
N GLY A 279 9.97 20.44 0.95
CA GLY A 279 8.71 20.41 0.19
C GLY A 279 7.81 19.21 0.48
N VAL A 280 8.17 18.32 1.41
CA VAL A 280 7.40 17.11 1.71
C VAL A 280 6.28 17.41 2.71
N PRO A 281 4.98 17.24 2.34
CA PRO A 281 3.87 17.48 3.25
C PRO A 281 3.82 16.47 4.40
N GLY A 282 3.55 16.96 5.62
CA GLY A 282 3.36 16.11 6.80
C GLY A 282 4.60 15.27 7.15
N ARG A 283 5.79 15.84 6.98
CA ARG A 283 7.05 15.20 7.37
C ARG A 283 7.20 15.21 8.89
N MET A 284 7.65 14.08 9.44
CA MET A 284 7.98 13.92 10.85
C MET A 284 9.50 13.95 11.10
N MET A 285 10.29 13.86 10.03
CA MET A 285 11.75 13.85 10.03
C MET A 285 12.25 14.74 8.90
N GLU A 286 13.41 15.34 9.13
CA GLU A 286 14.08 16.21 8.17
C GLU A 286 15.40 15.60 7.75
N TYR A 287 15.60 15.46 6.43
CA TYR A 287 16.87 15.05 5.88
C TYR A 287 17.50 16.23 5.15
N ARG A 288 18.68 16.63 5.60
CA ARG A 288 19.49 17.68 4.99
C ARG A 288 20.89 17.18 4.79
N LYS A 289 21.45 17.47 3.62
CA LYS A 289 22.89 17.40 3.38
C LYS A 289 23.45 18.82 3.44
N ARG A 290 24.65 18.98 4.02
CA ARG A 290 25.31 20.29 4.13
C ARG A 290 26.79 20.17 3.85
N ALA A 291 27.34 21.13 3.12
CA ALA A 291 28.77 21.35 2.98
C ALA A 291 29.12 22.68 3.65
N LEU A 292 29.85 22.61 4.76
CA LEU A 292 30.33 23.80 5.47
C LEU A 292 31.41 24.49 4.63
N HIS A 293 31.32 25.81 4.51
CA HIS A 293 32.37 26.59 3.85
C HIS A 293 33.54 26.81 4.82
N PRO A 294 34.74 27.14 4.30
CA PRO A 294 35.87 27.50 5.16
C PRO A 294 35.48 28.58 6.18
N GLY A 295 35.79 28.32 7.46
CA GLY A 295 35.46 29.21 8.58
C GLY A 295 34.02 29.11 9.11
N ALA A 296 33.20 28.20 8.58
CA ALA A 296 31.86 27.94 9.08
C ALA A 296 31.83 26.84 10.15
N ALA A 297 30.85 26.92 11.05
CA ALA A 297 30.62 25.92 12.09
C ALA A 297 29.13 25.78 12.43
N ILE A 298 28.75 24.59 12.89
CA ILE A 298 27.40 24.32 13.43
C ILE A 298 27.21 25.01 14.79
N GLY A 299 28.27 25.42 15.50
CA GLY A 299 28.12 26.04 16.82
C GLY A 299 27.60 25.09 17.91
N ILE A 300 27.22 25.64 19.06
CA ILE A 300 26.72 24.86 20.20
C ILE A 300 25.29 24.42 19.91
N HIS A 301 25.05 23.12 19.94
CA HIS A 301 23.71 22.53 19.85
C HIS A 301 23.25 22.07 21.24
N PRO A 302 22.36 22.82 21.92
CA PRO A 302 21.64 22.30 23.07
C PRO A 302 20.68 21.22 22.60
N ILE A 303 20.80 20.00 23.12
CA ILE A 303 19.93 18.88 22.72
C ILE A 303 18.52 19.14 23.28
N ASP A 304 17.68 19.80 22.49
CA ASP A 304 16.24 19.98 22.75
C ASP A 304 15.37 19.16 21.78
N HIS A 305 15.98 18.49 20.80
CA HIS A 305 15.39 17.49 19.91
C HIS A 305 16.45 16.49 19.39
N ASP A 306 15.97 15.38 18.82
CA ASP A 306 16.85 14.38 18.20
C ASP A 306 17.38 14.89 16.85
N GLU A 307 18.70 15.08 16.76
CA GLU A 307 19.40 15.40 15.52
C GLU A 307 20.64 14.50 15.40
N VAL A 308 20.78 13.83 14.25
CA VAL A 308 21.91 12.93 13.99
C VAL A 308 22.73 13.48 12.83
N TYR A 309 24.02 13.66 13.07
CA TYR A 309 24.98 14.06 12.06
C TYR A 309 25.78 12.85 11.60
N ALA A 310 26.02 12.75 10.30
CA ALA A 310 26.93 11.77 9.72
C ALA A 310 27.89 12.50 8.79
N VAL A 311 29.19 12.30 8.99
CA VAL A 311 30.21 12.87 8.11
C VAL A 311 30.38 11.96 6.91
N VAL A 312 30.13 12.50 5.72
CA VAL A 312 30.26 11.76 4.46
C VAL A 312 31.60 12.01 3.76
N SER A 313 32.27 13.12 4.08
CA SER A 313 33.54 13.53 3.49
C SER A 313 34.17 14.67 4.29
N GLY A 314 35.49 14.82 4.24
CA GLY A 314 36.22 15.88 4.94
C GLY A 314 36.56 15.51 6.38
N GLU A 315 37.20 16.45 7.08
CA GLU A 315 37.58 16.32 8.49
C GLU A 315 37.15 17.58 9.25
N GLY A 316 36.91 17.42 10.56
CA GLY A 316 36.57 18.52 11.46
C GLY A 316 36.72 18.10 12.90
N GLU A 317 36.35 18.98 13.83
CA GLU A 317 36.34 18.67 15.26
C GLU A 317 34.91 18.82 15.80
N VAL A 318 34.55 17.94 16.73
CA VAL A 318 33.32 18.05 17.52
C VAL A 318 33.69 18.09 18.98
N THR A 319 33.08 18.99 19.72
CA THR A 319 33.18 19.03 21.18
C THR A 319 31.82 18.70 21.76
N SER A 320 31.75 17.65 22.59
CA SER A 320 30.57 17.28 23.36
C SER A 320 30.95 17.15 24.83
N ASP A 321 30.21 17.80 25.72
CA ASP A 321 30.43 17.76 27.18
C ASP A 321 31.89 18.04 27.61
N GLY A 322 32.54 18.97 26.89
CA GLY A 322 33.93 19.37 27.14
C GLY A 322 35.00 18.43 26.57
N VAL A 323 34.61 17.35 25.89
CA VAL A 323 35.51 16.42 25.20
C VAL A 323 35.52 16.71 23.72
N THR A 324 36.70 17.00 23.16
CA THR A 324 36.89 17.22 21.73
C THR A 324 37.38 15.95 21.04
N ALA A 325 36.76 15.60 19.92
CA ALA A 325 37.16 14.50 19.06
C ALA A 325 37.25 14.96 17.60
N LEU A 326 38.14 14.34 16.83
CA LEU A 326 38.22 14.53 15.39
C LEU A 326 37.09 13.75 14.71
N LEU A 327 36.36 14.41 13.81
CA LEU A 327 35.36 13.82 12.95
C LEU A 327 35.96 13.48 11.58
N ARG A 328 35.60 12.30 11.06
CA ARG A 328 36.03 11.76 9.76
C ARG A 328 34.86 11.05 9.08
N PRO A 329 34.97 10.72 7.79
CA PRO A 329 33.90 10.05 7.08
C PRO A 329 33.49 8.72 7.74
N GLY A 330 32.19 8.50 7.92
CA GLY A 330 31.62 7.34 8.61
C GLY A 330 31.46 7.49 10.11
N MET A 331 31.85 8.63 10.68
CA MET A 331 31.52 9.05 12.05
C MET A 331 30.24 9.89 12.08
#